data_AF-C7XPM4-F1
#
_entry.id   AF-C7XPM4-F1
#
_cell.length_a   1.000
_cell.length_b   1.000
_cell.length_c   1.000
_cell.angle_alpha   90.00
_cell.angle_beta   90.00
_cell.angle_gamma   90.00
#
_symmetry.space_group_name_H-M   'P 1'
#
loop_
_entity.id
_entity.type
_entity.pdbx_description
1 polymer ?
#
loop_
_entity_poly.entity_id
_entity_poly.type
_entity_poly.pdbx_seq_one_letter_code
_entity_poly.pdbx_strand_id
1 'polypeptide(L)'
;MREIKFRAWLKEKKEMIDNARPDFFCKQLNYLRGNSAGGQDVLGVSTEDIELMQYTGLKDKNNKEIYEGDIVKLRSNHGIGVIKYYDEWGAFVVEYIKPRPLAVLGMNYYKEDIEVLENIYETPELIKE
;
A
#
# COMPACT_ATOMS: atom_id res chain seq x y z
N MET A 1 8.99 2.31 18.17
CA MET A 1 8.18 3.31 17.42
C MET A 1 8.17 2.85 15.97
N ARG A 2 7.00 2.78 15.30
CA ARG A 2 6.93 2.34 13.89
C ARG A 2 7.27 3.50 12.96
N GLU A 3 7.85 3.19 11.80
CA GLU A 3 8.04 4.18 10.75
C GLU A 3 6.69 4.58 10.14
N ILE A 4 6.54 5.86 9.81
CA ILE A 4 5.38 6.39 9.12
C ILE A 4 5.81 6.75 7.70
N LYS A 5 5.36 5.95 6.74
CA LYS A 5 5.65 6.08 5.30
C LYS A 5 4.35 6.01 4.52
N PHE A 6 4.34 6.67 3.38
CA PHE A 6 3.24 6.65 2.44
C PHE A 6 3.77 6.37 1.04
N ARG A 7 2.95 5.70 0.24
CA ARG A 7 3.03 5.71 -1.23
C ARG A 7 1.72 6.27 -1.77
N ALA A 8 1.72 6.72 -3.01
CA ALA A 8 0.53 7.27 -3.63
C ALA A 8 0.37 6.76 -5.05
N TRP A 9 -0.84 6.34 -5.40
CA TRP A 9 -1.21 6.07 -6.77
C TRP A 9 -1.69 7.35 -7.44
N LEU A 10 -1.04 7.77 -8.53
CA LEU A 10 -1.43 8.93 -9.31
C LEU A 10 -2.43 8.53 -10.39
N LYS A 11 -3.69 8.96 -10.26
CA LYS A 11 -4.81 8.51 -11.11
C LYS A 11 -4.63 8.84 -12.58
N GLU A 12 -4.21 10.07 -12.88
CA GLU A 12 -4.06 10.58 -14.25
C GLU A 12 -2.97 9.83 -15.02
N LYS A 13 -1.81 9.63 -14.39
CA LYS A 13 -0.65 9.00 -15.03
C LYS A 13 -0.62 7.48 -14.90
N LYS A 14 -1.46 6.92 -14.00
CA LYS A 14 -1.45 5.51 -13.62
C LYS A 14 -0.05 5.05 -13.18
N GLU A 15 0.53 5.79 -12.25
CA GLU A 15 1.90 5.60 -11.77
C GLU A 15 1.91 5.52 -10.24
N MET A 16 2.69 4.59 -9.70
CA MET A 16 2.95 4.49 -8.26
C MET A 16 4.09 5.42 -7.87
N ILE A 17 3.84 6.26 -6.86
CA ILE A 17 4.81 7.18 -6.28
C ILE A 17 5.22 6.67 -4.90
N ASP A 18 6.45 6.17 -4.81
CA ASP A 18 7.05 5.76 -3.54
C ASP A 18 7.52 6.98 -2.73
N ASN A 19 7.62 6.81 -1.41
CA ASN A 19 8.05 7.85 -0.45
C ASN A 19 7.23 9.15 -0.57
N ALA A 20 5.93 9.01 -0.79
CA ALA A 20 4.96 10.09 -0.88
C ALA A 20 4.96 10.95 0.40
N ARG A 21 5.01 12.27 0.25
CA ARG A 21 4.98 13.24 1.35
C ARG A 21 3.71 14.09 1.28
N PRO A 22 2.59 13.62 1.84
CA PRO A 22 1.36 14.39 1.85
C PRO A 22 1.49 15.63 2.76
N ASP A 23 1.06 16.77 2.25
CA ASP A 23 0.78 17.98 3.00
C ASP A 23 -0.73 18.05 3.25
N PHE A 24 -1.13 17.69 4.47
CA PHE A 24 -2.53 17.68 4.89
C PHE A 24 -3.11 19.08 5.06
N PHE A 25 -2.28 20.12 5.25
CA PHE A 25 -2.75 21.49 5.37
C PHE A 25 -3.11 22.06 4.00
N CYS A 26 -2.22 21.88 3.02
CA CYS A 26 -2.43 22.34 1.65
C CYS A 26 -3.29 21.38 0.80
N LYS A 27 -3.62 20.19 1.33
CA LYS A 27 -4.30 19.10 0.62
C LYS A 27 -3.61 18.72 -0.69
N GLN A 28 -2.29 18.63 -0.63
CA GLN A 28 -1.45 18.32 -1.78
C GLN A 28 -0.45 17.22 -1.44
N LEU A 29 -0.06 16.46 -2.44
CA LEU A 29 1.08 15.58 -2.38
C LEU A 29 2.25 16.21 -3.13
N ASN A 30 3.36 16.33 -2.43
CA ASN A 30 4.64 16.68 -3.03
C ASN A 30 5.41 15.39 -3.32
N TYR A 31 5.86 15.23 -4.57
CA TYR A 31 6.73 14.13 -4.96
C TYR A 31 7.82 14.60 -5.92
N LEU A 32 8.92 13.84 -5.93
CA LEU A 32 10.09 14.11 -6.76
C LEU A 32 9.93 13.40 -8.10
N ARG A 33 10.10 14.11 -9.21
CA ARG A 33 10.06 13.53 -10.55
C ARG A 33 11.38 13.74 -11.29
N GLY A 34 12.00 12.64 -11.71
CA GLY A 34 13.18 12.62 -12.58
C GLY A 34 14.52 12.83 -11.87
N ASN A 35 15.57 12.20 -12.41
CA ASN A 35 16.98 12.49 -12.15
C ASN A 35 17.57 13.09 -13.44
N SER A 36 17.09 14.26 -13.84
CA SER A 36 17.69 14.99 -14.95
C SER A 36 18.81 15.87 -14.41
N ALA A 37 19.84 16.12 -15.22
CA ALA A 37 21.10 16.81 -14.88
C ALA A 37 20.97 18.28 -14.39
N GLY A 38 19.77 18.72 -13.98
CA GLY A 38 19.46 20.07 -13.51
C GLY A 38 18.68 20.18 -12.19
N GLY A 39 18.36 19.07 -11.50
CA GLY A 39 17.69 19.09 -10.19
C GLY A 39 16.48 18.16 -10.10
N GLN A 40 15.93 18.02 -8.89
CA GLN A 40 14.68 17.30 -8.65
C GLN A 40 13.51 18.29 -8.69
N ASP A 41 12.57 18.10 -9.62
CA ASP A 41 11.34 18.89 -9.63
C ASP A 41 10.40 18.37 -8.54
N VAL A 42 9.99 19.26 -7.64
CA VAL A 42 8.90 19.00 -6.68
C VAL A 42 7.59 19.35 -7.38
N LEU A 43 6.80 18.34 -7.69
CA LEU A 43 5.47 18.53 -8.26
C LEU A 43 4.42 18.40 -7.15
N GLY A 44 3.53 19.39 -7.06
CA GLY A 44 2.34 19.35 -6.21
C GLY A 44 1.16 18.79 -7.01
N VAL A 45 0.53 17.74 -6.50
CA VAL A 45 -0.73 17.21 -7.02
C VAL A 45 -1.80 17.26 -5.93
N SER A 46 -3.06 17.53 -6.29
CA SER A 46 -4.17 17.51 -5.33
C SER A 46 -4.28 16.13 -4.68
N THR A 47 -4.61 16.08 -3.38
CA THR A 47 -4.93 14.81 -2.71
C THR A 47 -6.15 14.11 -3.30
N GLU A 48 -6.98 14.82 -4.07
CA GLU A 48 -8.16 14.27 -4.76
C GLU A 48 -7.78 13.44 -5.99
N ASP A 49 -6.64 13.76 -6.63
CA ASP A 49 -6.15 13.12 -7.85
C ASP A 49 -5.23 11.92 -7.58
N ILE A 50 -5.08 11.56 -6.30
CA ILE A 50 -4.26 10.44 -5.85
C ILE A 50 -5.05 9.51 -4.96
N GLU A 51 -4.51 8.31 -4.74
CA GLU A 51 -4.90 7.43 -3.66
C GLU A 51 -3.68 7.22 -2.75
N LEU A 52 -3.78 7.66 -1.49
CA LEU A 52 -2.71 7.50 -0.50
C LEU A 52 -2.82 6.14 0.18
N MET A 53 -1.69 5.47 0.37
CA MET A 53 -1.60 4.18 1.06
C MET A 53 -0.53 4.26 2.15
N GLN A 54 -0.88 3.89 3.38
CA GLN A 54 0.07 3.89 4.49
C GLN A 54 0.86 2.59 4.56
N TYR A 55 2.13 2.71 4.97
CA TYR A 55 2.95 1.58 5.40
C TYR A 55 2.42 0.95 6.69
N THR A 56 2.28 -0.36 6.70
CA THR A 56 1.78 -1.12 7.86
C THR A 56 2.78 -1.22 9.01
N GLY A 57 4.07 -1.00 8.76
CA GLY A 57 5.15 -1.31 9.71
C GLY A 57 5.70 -2.74 9.60
N LEU A 58 5.17 -3.57 8.69
CA LEU A 58 5.55 -4.98 8.52
C LEU A 58 6.19 -5.23 7.15
N LYS A 59 6.93 -6.32 7.02
CA LYS A 59 7.58 -6.72 5.75
C LYS A 59 7.14 -8.10 5.31
N ASP A 60 7.25 -8.43 4.04
CA ASP A 60 6.99 -9.78 3.56
C ASP A 60 8.25 -10.67 3.67
N LYS A 61 8.14 -11.95 3.29
CA LYS A 61 9.26 -12.90 3.29
C LYS A 61 10.48 -12.39 2.49
N ASN A 62 10.25 -11.58 1.46
CA ASN A 62 11.27 -11.02 0.58
C ASN A 62 11.82 -9.67 1.09
N ASN A 63 11.49 -9.26 2.33
CA ASN A 63 11.80 -7.95 2.91
C ASN A 63 11.11 -6.76 2.22
N LYS A 64 10.12 -6.99 1.36
CA LYS A 64 9.30 -5.92 0.78
C LYS A 64 8.39 -5.35 1.86
N GLU A 65 8.30 -4.03 1.94
CA GLU A 65 7.39 -3.35 2.86
C GLU A 65 5.94 -3.58 2.45
N ILE A 66 5.06 -3.82 3.42
CA ILE A 66 3.63 -4.06 3.18
C ILE A 66 2.86 -2.76 3.41
N TYR A 67 2.10 -2.33 2.42
CA TYR A 67 1.28 -1.12 2.41
C TYR A 67 -0.22 -1.46 2.30
N GLU A 68 -1.07 -0.50 2.64
CA GLU A 68 -2.48 -0.55 2.24
C GLU A 68 -2.63 -0.76 0.72
N GLY A 69 -3.63 -1.53 0.33
CA GLY A 69 -3.89 -1.89 -1.05
C GLY A 69 -2.95 -2.97 -1.62
N ASP A 70 -1.97 -3.47 -0.86
CA ASP A 70 -1.18 -4.62 -1.31
C ASP A 70 -2.03 -5.89 -1.38
N ILE A 71 -1.84 -6.64 -2.45
CA ILE A 71 -2.35 -7.99 -2.65
C ILE A 71 -1.30 -8.95 -2.11
N VAL A 72 -1.65 -9.65 -1.04
CA VAL A 72 -0.74 -10.56 -0.35
C VAL A 72 -1.18 -12.00 -0.53
N LYS A 73 -0.21 -12.85 -0.82
CA LYS A 73 -0.34 -14.30 -0.73
C LYS A 73 0.08 -14.73 0.66
N LEU A 74 -0.83 -15.40 1.36
CA LEU A 74 -0.55 -16.03 2.63
C LEU A 74 -0.14 -17.49 2.40
N ARG A 75 0.51 -18.14 3.39
CA ARG A 75 0.89 -19.56 3.39
C ARG A 75 -0.15 -20.43 2.70
N SER A 76 0.27 -21.46 1.95
CA SER A 76 -0.48 -22.19 0.90
C SER A 76 -1.97 -22.50 1.12
N ASN A 77 -2.46 -22.59 2.36
CA ASN A 77 -3.87 -22.87 2.68
C ASN A 77 -4.70 -21.61 3.04
N HIS A 78 -4.05 -20.47 3.25
CA HIS A 78 -4.66 -19.20 3.68
C HIS A 78 -5.11 -18.31 2.51
N GLY A 79 -4.61 -18.56 1.29
CA GLY A 79 -5.11 -17.90 0.08
C GLY A 79 -4.53 -16.50 -0.14
N ILE A 80 -5.25 -15.69 -0.92
CA ILE A 80 -4.87 -14.33 -1.30
C ILE A 80 -5.84 -13.35 -0.65
N GLY A 81 -5.33 -12.21 -0.19
CA GLY A 81 -6.13 -11.11 0.32
C GLY A 81 -5.52 -9.76 0.05
N VAL A 82 -6.28 -8.71 0.34
CA VAL A 82 -5.89 -7.30 0.20
C VAL A 82 -5.69 -6.71 1.59
N ILE A 83 -4.61 -5.94 1.75
CA ILE A 83 -4.37 -5.18 2.98
C ILE A 83 -5.27 -3.94 3.01
N LYS A 84 -6.05 -3.79 4.08
CA LYS A 84 -6.90 -2.62 4.33
C LYS A 84 -6.69 -2.10 5.74
N TYR A 85 -6.92 -0.80 5.95
CA TYR A 85 -7.15 -0.28 7.30
C TYR A 85 -8.64 -0.41 7.63
N TYR A 86 -8.96 -1.00 8.79
CA TYR A 86 -10.33 -1.17 9.25
C TYR A 86 -10.59 -0.28 10.46
N ASP A 87 -11.35 0.79 10.23
CA ASP A 87 -11.56 1.87 11.21
C ASP A 87 -12.18 1.39 12.53
N GLU A 88 -13.14 0.46 12.45
CA GLU A 88 -13.81 -0.10 13.64
C GLU A 88 -12.84 -0.78 14.62
N TRP A 89 -11.74 -1.36 14.09
CA TRP A 89 -10.72 -2.03 14.91
C TRP A 89 -9.45 -1.20 15.08
N GLY A 90 -9.31 -0.10 14.34
CA GLY A 90 -8.09 0.70 14.32
C GLY A 90 -6.87 -0.11 13.90
N ALA A 91 -7.03 -1.02 12.94
CA ALA A 91 -6.01 -2.01 12.61
C ALA A 91 -5.90 -2.27 11.10
N PHE A 92 -4.68 -2.60 10.66
CA PHE A 92 -4.49 -3.21 9.35
C PHE A 92 -5.01 -4.65 9.36
N VAL A 93 -5.85 -4.97 8.39
CA VAL A 93 -6.49 -6.28 8.21
C VAL A 93 -6.17 -6.84 6.84
N VAL A 94 -6.29 -8.17 6.73
CA VAL A 94 -6.34 -8.88 5.46
C VAL A 94 -7.79 -9.15 5.14
N GLU A 95 -8.27 -8.59 4.03
CA GLU A 95 -9.54 -8.94 3.41
C GLU A 95 -9.30 -9.99 2.33
N TYR A 96 -9.75 -11.22 2.58
CA TYR A 96 -9.54 -12.33 1.66
C TYR A 96 -10.42 -12.20 0.42
N ILE A 97 -9.85 -12.51 -0.75
CA ILE A 97 -10.61 -12.54 -2.02
C ILE A 97 -11.70 -13.61 -1.95
N LYS A 98 -11.37 -14.79 -1.39
CA LYS A 98 -12.34 -15.86 -1.14
C LYS A 98 -13.07 -15.63 0.18
N PRO A 99 -14.37 -15.99 0.29
CA PRO A 99 -15.16 -15.78 1.50
C PRO A 99 -14.50 -16.36 2.76
N ARG A 100 -13.92 -15.48 3.59
CA ARG A 100 -13.29 -15.78 4.87
C ARG A 100 -13.40 -14.57 5.80
N PRO A 101 -13.39 -14.77 7.13
CA PRO A 101 -13.36 -13.65 8.08
C PRO A 101 -12.13 -12.77 7.89
N LEU A 102 -12.29 -11.47 8.15
CA LEU A 102 -11.17 -10.54 8.23
C LEU A 102 -10.16 -11.01 9.29
N ALA A 103 -8.87 -10.84 9.00
CA ALA A 103 -7.79 -11.16 9.94
C ALA A 103 -6.96 -9.91 10.21
N VAL A 104 -6.72 -9.60 11.48
CA VAL A 104 -5.78 -8.53 11.86
C VAL A 104 -4.37 -8.94 11.46
N LEU A 105 -3.74 -8.16 10.58
CA LEU A 105 -2.45 -8.48 9.99
C LEU A 105 -1.37 -8.73 11.05
N GLY A 106 -1.34 -7.88 12.08
CA GLY A 106 -0.31 -7.93 13.14
C GLY A 106 -0.51 -9.02 14.21
N MET A 107 -1.68 -9.67 14.31
CA MET A 107 -1.94 -10.62 15.42
C MET A 107 -1.24 -11.97 15.24
N ASN A 108 -1.06 -12.44 14.00
CA ASN A 108 -0.40 -13.71 13.69
C ASN A 108 0.63 -13.53 12.56
N TYR A 109 1.37 -12.42 12.61
CA TYR A 109 2.34 -12.09 11.59
C TYR A 109 3.59 -12.97 11.72
N TYR A 110 3.79 -13.83 10.73
CA TYR A 110 5.06 -14.48 10.46
C TYR A 110 5.55 -13.99 9.11
N LYS A 111 6.72 -13.36 9.09
CA LYS A 111 7.30 -12.78 7.89
C LYS A 111 7.37 -13.78 6.73
N GLU A 112 7.71 -15.04 7.01
CA GLU A 112 7.82 -16.10 6.00
C GLU A 112 6.48 -16.58 5.42
N ASP A 113 5.37 -16.17 6.03
CA ASP A 113 4.04 -16.65 5.67
C ASP A 113 3.28 -15.69 4.76
N ILE A 114 3.90 -14.56 4.43
CA ILE A 114 3.30 -13.50 3.64
C ILE A 114 4.25 -13.07 2.53
N GLU A 115 3.69 -12.92 1.33
CA GLU A 115 4.39 -12.45 0.14
C GLU A 115 3.51 -11.40 -0.53
N VAL A 116 4.06 -10.20 -0.74
CA VAL A 116 3.37 -9.19 -1.54
C VAL A 116 3.50 -9.61 -2.99
N LEU A 117 2.37 -9.86 -3.64
CA LEU A 117 2.32 -10.15 -5.06
C LEU A 117 2.38 -8.83 -5.83
N GLU A 118 1.34 -8.01 -5.68
CA GLU A 118 1.15 -6.72 -6.35
C GLU A 118 0.29 -5.79 -5.48
N ASN A 119 -0.33 -4.76 -6.07
CA ASN A 119 -1.35 -3.94 -5.42
C ASN A 119 -2.59 -3.77 -6.30
N ILE A 120 -3.68 -3.31 -5.68
CA ILE A 120 -5.00 -3.16 -6.31
C ILE A 120 -5.04 -2.17 -7.48
N TYR A 121 -4.04 -1.29 -7.62
CA TYR A 121 -3.99 -0.25 -8.66
C TYR A 121 -3.22 -0.71 -9.89
N GLU A 122 -2.07 -1.36 -9.68
CA GLU A 122 -1.22 -1.85 -10.76
C GLU A 122 -1.70 -3.19 -11.35
N THR A 123 -2.45 -3.98 -10.60
CA THR A 123 -2.95 -5.30 -11.07
C THR A 123 -4.39 -5.56 -10.59
N PRO A 124 -5.37 -4.76 -11.04
CA PRO A 124 -6.76 -4.88 -10.61
C PRO A 124 -7.42 -6.21 -11.01
N GLU A 125 -6.89 -6.92 -12.01
CA GLU A 125 -7.37 -8.21 -12.48
C GLU A 125 -7.20 -9.35 -11.47
N LEU A 126 -6.23 -9.28 -10.55
CA LEU A 126 -6.00 -10.33 -9.54
C LEU A 126 -7.14 -10.43 -8.52
N ILE A 127 -8.04 -9.45 -8.48
CA ILE A 127 -9.17 -9.36 -7.56
C ILE A 127 -10.48 -9.75 -8.26
N LYS A 128 -10.47 -9.90 -9.59
CA LYS A 128 -11.63 -10.25 -10.40
C LYS A 128 -11.75 -11.76 -10.55
N GLU A 129 -12.14 -12.46 -9.47
CA GLU A 129 -12.62 -13.85 -9.55
C GLU A 129 -13.68 -14.16 -8.49
#